data_AF-A0A1F8DFF7-F1
#
_entry.id   AF-A0A1F8DFF7-F1
#
_cell.length_a   1.000
_cell.length_b   1.000
_cell.length_c   1.000
_cell.angle_alpha   90.00
_cell.angle_beta   90.00
_cell.angle_gamma   90.00
#
_symmetry.space_group_name_H-M   'P 1'
#
loop_
_entity.id
_entity.type
_entity.pdbx_description
1 polymer ?
#
loop_
_entity_poly.entity_id
_entity_poly.type
_entity_poly.pdbx_seq_one_letter_code
_entity_poly.pdbx_strand_id
1 'polypeptide(L)'
;MMNKIYNNYKNYKGYKDLPFYRQTEIIHDFTAEFTKLYINYKSRTRDQMDQAARSGKQNIAEGYLQKSVEGKLKLLGVARGSLEELLNDYLDYLRQHNLKIWDKDNPRSLAIRKIAYKIYKDYNDYKNYISPPETAANAMVILINQTNRLLDQKLRWLEEDFIKNGGFRENLFKKRLEYRNKQ
;
A
#
# COMPACT_ATOMS: atom_id res chain seq x y z
N MET A 1 -28.05 -26.26 10.71
CA MET A 1 -28.20 -24.81 10.35
C MET A 1 -27.03 -23.94 10.84
N MET A 2 -26.44 -24.21 12.01
CA MET A 2 -25.25 -23.46 12.51
C MET A 2 -23.98 -23.58 11.64
N ASN A 3 -23.75 -24.71 10.96
CA ASN A 3 -22.56 -24.90 10.11
C ASN A 3 -22.57 -24.11 8.78
N LYS A 4 -23.71 -23.55 8.36
CA LYS A 4 -23.78 -22.65 7.19
C LYS A 4 -23.44 -21.20 7.57
N ILE A 5 -23.74 -20.79 8.81
CA ILE A 5 -23.43 -19.45 9.31
C ILE A 5 -21.92 -19.33 9.61
N TYR A 6 -21.32 -20.38 10.19
CA TYR A 6 -19.86 -20.38 10.48
C TYR A 6 -18.98 -20.38 9.22
N ASN A 7 -19.45 -20.92 8.09
CA ASN A 7 -18.69 -20.94 6.84
C ASN A 7 -18.72 -19.62 6.06
N ASN A 8 -19.64 -18.70 6.36
CA ASN A 8 -19.70 -17.38 5.71
C ASN A 8 -18.72 -16.34 6.29
N TYR A 9 -18.10 -16.61 7.44
CA TYR A 9 -17.07 -15.73 8.02
C TYR A 9 -15.66 -15.98 7.45
N LYS A 10 -15.48 -16.98 6.57
CA LYS A 10 -14.16 -17.37 6.04
C LYS A 10 -13.65 -16.53 4.86
N ASN A 11 -14.48 -15.65 4.28
CA ASN A 11 -14.19 -15.02 2.98
C ASN A 11 -14.14 -13.47 2.95
N TYR A 12 -14.05 -12.79 4.10
CA TYR A 12 -13.76 -11.36 4.12
C TYR A 12 -12.44 -11.13 4.86
N LYS A 13 -11.28 -11.16 4.20
CA LYS A 13 -10.04 -10.69 4.85
C LYS A 13 -9.98 -9.15 4.91
N GLY A 14 -11.07 -8.46 4.57
CA GLY A 14 -11.20 -7.01 4.69
C GLY A 14 -10.12 -6.28 3.89
N TYR A 15 -9.46 -5.31 4.50
CA TYR A 15 -8.35 -4.59 3.86
C TYR A 15 -7.18 -5.50 3.46
N LYS A 16 -7.02 -6.68 4.10
CA LYS A 16 -5.92 -7.62 3.80
C LYS A 16 -6.05 -8.27 2.42
N ASP A 17 -7.21 -8.15 1.78
CA ASP A 17 -7.41 -8.59 0.40
C ASP A 17 -7.17 -7.48 -0.62
N LEU A 18 -6.96 -6.23 -0.19
CA LEU A 18 -6.68 -5.13 -1.10
C LEU A 18 -5.32 -5.32 -1.76
N PRO A 19 -5.22 -5.26 -3.10
CA PRO A 19 -3.97 -5.49 -3.81
C PRO A 19 -2.84 -4.55 -3.38
N PHE A 20 -3.15 -3.29 -3.08
CA PHE A 20 -2.18 -2.32 -2.60
C PHE A 20 -1.77 -2.60 -1.15
N TYR A 21 -2.67 -3.04 -0.27
CA TYR A 21 -2.30 -3.41 1.11
C TYR A 21 -1.30 -4.56 1.14
N ARG A 22 -1.57 -5.63 0.38
CA ARG A 22 -0.65 -6.78 0.28
C ARG A 22 0.73 -6.38 -0.26
N GLN A 23 0.77 -5.44 -1.20
CA GLN A 23 2.05 -4.93 -1.71
C GLN A 23 2.76 -4.08 -0.65
N THR A 24 2.05 -3.25 0.10
CA THR A 24 2.64 -2.48 1.20
C THR A 24 3.15 -3.37 2.34
N GLU A 25 2.54 -4.52 2.59
CA GLU A 25 3.09 -5.55 3.49
C GLU A 25 4.44 -6.08 3.00
N ILE A 26 4.52 -6.44 1.72
CA ILE A 26 5.78 -6.89 1.10
C ILE A 26 6.85 -5.78 1.17
N ILE A 27 6.48 -4.54 0.82
CA ILE A 27 7.37 -3.38 0.87
C ILE A 27 7.92 -3.18 2.29
N HIS A 28 7.06 -3.27 3.30
CA HIS A 28 7.46 -3.14 4.70
C HIS A 28 8.49 -4.21 5.11
N ASP A 29 8.20 -5.48 4.85
CA ASP A 29 9.06 -6.57 5.29
C ASP A 29 10.39 -6.59 4.52
N PHE A 30 10.34 -6.30 3.22
CA PHE A 30 11.54 -6.16 2.38
C PHE A 30 12.40 -4.98 2.83
N THR A 31 11.78 -3.84 3.17
CA THR A 31 12.51 -2.65 3.62
C THR A 31 13.24 -2.93 4.93
N ALA A 32 12.60 -3.60 5.88
CA ALA A 32 13.26 -3.98 7.12
C ALA A 32 14.49 -4.90 6.89
N GLU A 33 14.43 -5.80 5.90
CA GLU A 33 15.58 -6.62 5.52
C GLU A 33 16.65 -5.80 4.79
N PHE A 34 16.26 -4.96 3.84
CA PHE A 34 17.15 -4.07 3.09
C PHE A 34 17.94 -3.13 4.01
N THR A 35 17.26 -2.43 4.92
CA THR A 35 17.90 -1.48 5.84
C THR A 35 18.85 -2.19 6.81
N LYS A 36 18.53 -3.43 7.21
CA LYS A 36 19.43 -4.27 8.02
C LYS A 36 20.71 -4.67 7.28
N LEU A 37 20.63 -4.95 5.98
CA LEU A 37 21.76 -5.41 5.18
C LEU A 37 22.65 -4.28 4.67
N TYR A 38 22.03 -3.16 4.27
CA TYR A 38 22.68 -2.17 3.42
C TYR A 38 22.78 -0.78 4.03
N ILE A 39 22.13 -0.53 5.18
CA ILE A 39 22.18 0.76 5.85
C ILE A 39 22.79 0.60 7.24
N ASN A 40 23.68 1.53 7.58
CA ASN A 40 24.29 1.56 8.91
C ASN A 40 23.21 1.60 10.00
N TYR A 41 23.29 0.71 10.98
CA TYR A 41 22.30 0.59 12.05
C TYR A 41 22.15 1.84 12.93
N LYS A 42 23.14 2.74 12.93
CA LYS A 42 23.09 4.03 13.63
C LYS A 42 22.57 5.18 12.76
N SER A 43 22.30 4.92 11.48
CA SER A 43 21.87 5.97 10.55
C SER A 43 20.41 6.35 10.78
N ARG A 44 20.15 7.66 10.80
CA ARG A 44 18.78 8.20 10.80
C ARG A 44 17.98 7.74 9.58
N THR A 45 18.64 7.53 8.44
CA THR A 45 18.03 7.02 7.20
C THR A 45 17.36 5.67 7.41
N ARG A 46 17.97 4.78 8.21
CA ARG A 46 17.37 3.48 8.51
C ARG A 46 16.03 3.62 9.20
N ASP A 47 15.98 4.44 10.26
CA ASP A 47 14.74 4.69 10.99
C ASP A 47 13.68 5.33 10.09
N GLN A 48 14.08 6.26 9.23
CA GLN A 48 13.17 6.95 8.30
C GLN A 48 12.53 5.96 7.33
N MET A 49 13.33 5.12 6.67
CA MET A 49 12.83 4.11 5.74
C MET A 49 11.91 3.09 6.43
N ASP A 50 12.31 2.57 7.58
CA ASP A 50 11.52 1.60 8.34
C ASP A 50 10.17 2.22 8.78
N GLN A 51 10.17 3.47 9.22
CA GLN A 51 8.95 4.19 9.62
C GLN A 51 8.06 4.55 8.44
N ALA A 52 8.61 4.99 7.32
CA ALA A 52 7.85 5.30 6.11
C ALA A 52 7.12 4.06 5.60
N ALA A 53 7.81 2.91 5.52
CA ALA A 53 7.22 1.64 5.12
C ALA A 53 6.11 1.18 6.09
N ARG A 54 6.33 1.34 7.40
CA ARG A 54 5.33 1.02 8.43
C ARG A 54 4.11 1.92 8.33
N SER A 55 4.32 3.23 8.22
CA SER A 55 3.27 4.24 8.12
C SER A 55 2.38 3.99 6.91
N GLY A 56 2.97 3.69 5.74
CA GLY A 56 2.24 3.32 4.54
C GLY A 56 1.23 2.20 4.79
N LYS A 57 1.67 1.10 5.43
CA LYS A 57 0.81 -0.05 5.73
C LYS A 57 -0.29 0.27 6.75
N GLN A 58 0.07 0.94 7.85
CA GLN A 58 -0.86 1.20 8.96
C GLN A 58 -2.00 2.12 8.52
N ASN A 59 -1.69 3.20 7.81
CA ASN A 59 -2.69 4.16 7.34
C ASN A 59 -3.69 3.55 6.35
N ILE A 60 -3.31 2.53 5.56
CA ILE A 60 -4.26 1.78 4.74
C ILE A 60 -5.27 1.00 5.61
N ALA A 61 -4.77 0.31 6.63
CA ALA A 61 -5.62 -0.47 7.53
C ALA A 61 -6.57 0.45 8.33
N GLU A 62 -6.04 1.55 8.88
CA GLU A 62 -6.84 2.55 9.60
C GLU A 62 -7.85 3.23 8.68
N GLY A 63 -7.44 3.59 7.46
CA GLY A 63 -8.29 4.17 6.43
C GLY A 63 -9.48 3.28 6.09
N TYR A 64 -9.26 1.98 5.96
CA TYR A 64 -10.34 1.02 5.70
C TYR A 64 -11.42 1.01 6.80
N LEU A 65 -11.03 1.24 8.06
CA LEU A 65 -11.95 1.25 9.21
C LEU A 65 -12.75 2.55 9.33
N GLN A 66 -12.39 3.61 8.58
CA GLN A 66 -13.10 4.89 8.63
C GLN A 66 -14.52 4.78 8.04
N LYS A 67 -15.48 5.45 8.70
CA LYS A 67 -16.87 5.53 8.22
C LYS A 67 -17.07 6.67 7.23
N SER A 68 -16.39 7.81 7.43
CA SER A 68 -16.47 8.95 6.53
C SER A 68 -15.55 8.78 5.32
N VAL A 69 -15.98 9.26 4.16
CA VAL A 69 -15.11 9.27 2.96
C VAL A 69 -13.92 10.20 3.18
N GLU A 70 -14.12 11.36 3.80
CA GLU A 70 -13.05 12.28 4.19
C GLU A 70 -11.96 11.59 5.03
N GLY A 71 -12.34 10.80 6.04
CA GLY A 71 -11.40 10.06 6.86
C GLY A 71 -10.62 9.01 6.06
N LYS A 72 -11.31 8.31 5.14
CA LYS A 72 -10.67 7.35 4.22
C LYS A 72 -9.65 8.05 3.32
N LEU A 73 -10.03 9.17 2.68
CA LEU A 73 -9.18 9.94 1.78
C LEU A 73 -7.95 10.46 2.51
N LYS A 74 -8.11 11.02 3.71
CA LYS A 74 -7.01 11.52 4.53
C LYS A 74 -5.98 10.43 4.81
N LEU A 75 -6.40 9.29 5.35
CA LEU A 75 -5.47 8.22 5.73
C LEU A 75 -4.83 7.55 4.51
N LEU A 76 -5.59 7.32 3.43
CA LEU A 76 -4.97 6.83 2.19
C LEU A 76 -4.00 7.84 1.57
N GLY A 77 -4.25 9.14 1.73
CA GLY A 77 -3.32 10.21 1.33
C GLY A 77 -2.03 10.18 2.15
N VAL A 78 -2.11 9.96 3.47
CA VAL A 78 -0.93 9.75 4.33
C VAL A 78 -0.16 8.50 3.90
N ALA A 79 -0.86 7.40 3.63
CA ALA A 79 -0.22 6.17 3.15
C ALA A 79 0.55 6.39 1.83
N ARG A 80 -0.06 7.12 0.89
CA ARG A 80 0.56 7.51 -0.39
C ARG A 80 1.78 8.40 -0.18
N GLY A 81 1.71 9.36 0.74
CA GLY A 81 2.83 10.23 1.10
C GLY A 81 4.00 9.45 1.68
N SER A 82 3.74 8.57 2.65
CA SER A 82 4.81 7.73 3.24
C SER A 82 5.47 6.80 2.23
N LEU A 83 4.73 6.29 1.24
CA LEU A 83 5.34 5.52 0.15
C LEU A 83 6.13 6.39 -0.85
N GLU A 84 5.81 7.68 -1.01
CA GLU A 84 6.65 8.62 -1.78
C GLU A 84 7.97 8.89 -1.08
N GLU A 85 7.93 9.09 0.24
CA GLU A 85 9.14 9.30 1.04
C GLU A 85 10.06 8.08 0.91
N LEU A 86 9.51 6.88 1.09
CA LEU A 86 10.27 5.65 0.94
C LEU A 86 10.81 5.44 -0.48
N LEU A 87 10.03 5.80 -1.51
CA LEU A 87 10.49 5.75 -2.90
C LEU A 87 11.72 6.63 -3.09
N ASN A 88 11.69 7.86 -2.56
CA ASN A 88 12.80 8.79 -2.64
C ASN A 88 14.02 8.27 -1.86
N ASP A 89 13.83 7.65 -0.69
CA ASP A 89 14.94 7.05 0.07
C ASP A 89 15.66 5.95 -0.73
N TYR A 90 14.93 5.08 -1.45
CA TYR A 90 15.55 4.08 -2.32
C TYR A 90 16.27 4.69 -3.52
N LEU A 91 15.71 5.74 -4.14
CA LEU A 91 16.34 6.45 -5.25
C LEU A 91 17.62 7.18 -4.80
N ASP A 92 17.58 7.80 -3.62
CA ASP A 92 18.73 8.43 -3.00
C ASP A 92 19.80 7.41 -2.64
N TYR A 93 19.43 6.24 -2.11
CA TYR A 93 20.38 5.16 -1.87
C TYR A 93 21.11 4.77 -3.17
N LEU A 94 20.39 4.56 -4.27
CA LEU A 94 20.99 4.22 -5.57
C LEU A 94 21.96 5.33 -6.02
N ARG A 95 21.51 6.59 -5.98
CA ARG A 95 22.30 7.75 -6.40
C ARG A 95 23.57 7.94 -5.57
N GLN A 96 23.46 7.86 -4.25
CA GLN A 96 24.58 8.10 -3.32
C GLN A 96 25.64 7.00 -3.37
N HIS A 97 25.26 5.78 -3.78
CA HIS A 97 26.17 4.64 -3.91
C HIS A 97 26.65 4.40 -5.35
N ASN A 98 26.37 5.32 -6.29
CA ASN A 98 26.70 5.20 -7.71
C ASN A 98 26.14 3.91 -8.36
N LEU A 99 24.95 3.49 -7.94
CA LEU A 99 24.24 2.33 -8.48
C LEU A 99 23.27 2.76 -9.56
N LYS A 100 23.03 1.90 -10.55
CA LYS A 100 22.19 2.24 -11.69
C LYS A 100 20.71 2.22 -11.30
N ILE A 101 20.00 3.31 -11.60
CA ILE A 101 18.53 3.33 -11.60
C ILE A 101 18.07 2.71 -12.92
N TRP A 102 17.17 1.74 -12.86
CA TRP A 102 16.71 1.02 -14.05
C TRP A 102 15.51 1.70 -14.71
N ASP A 103 15.62 1.93 -16.01
CA ASP A 103 14.53 2.44 -16.83
C ASP A 103 13.30 1.51 -16.85
N LYS A 104 12.16 2.10 -17.25
CA LYS A 104 10.90 1.36 -17.39
C LYS A 104 10.92 0.27 -18.48
N ASP A 105 11.84 0.36 -19.43
CA ASP A 105 11.95 -0.61 -20.52
C ASP A 105 13.10 -1.62 -20.29
N ASN A 106 13.81 -1.50 -19.16
CA ASN A 106 14.84 -2.45 -18.77
C ASN A 106 14.21 -3.86 -18.58
N PRO A 107 14.79 -4.93 -19.17
CA PRO A 107 14.27 -6.30 -19.04
C PRO A 107 14.10 -6.77 -17.59
N ARG A 108 15.01 -6.37 -16.68
CA ARG A 108 14.91 -6.69 -15.25
C ARG A 108 13.73 -5.99 -14.62
N SER A 109 13.52 -4.72 -14.95
CA SER A 109 12.38 -3.96 -14.46
C SER A 109 11.05 -4.52 -14.97
N LEU A 110 10.99 -4.98 -16.23
CA LEU A 110 9.83 -5.66 -16.79
C LEU A 110 9.55 -7.00 -16.10
N ALA A 111 10.59 -7.77 -15.76
CA ALA A 111 10.44 -9.02 -15.02
C ALA A 111 9.83 -8.79 -13.63
N ILE A 112 10.33 -7.81 -12.88
CA ILE A 112 9.82 -7.48 -11.55
C ILE A 112 8.39 -6.94 -11.62
N ARG A 113 8.09 -6.06 -12.59
CA ARG A 113 6.72 -5.54 -12.78
C ARG A 113 5.68 -6.64 -12.94
N LYS A 114 6.02 -7.75 -13.61
CA LYS A 114 5.12 -8.89 -13.81
C LYS A 114 4.75 -9.59 -12.51
N ILE A 115 5.63 -9.56 -11.50
CA ILE A 115 5.39 -10.21 -10.20
C ILE A 115 4.17 -9.61 -9.50
N ALA A 116 4.00 -8.29 -9.55
CA ALA A 116 2.86 -7.60 -8.93
C ALA A 116 1.50 -8.05 -9.50
N TYR A 117 1.46 -8.66 -10.69
CA TYR A 117 0.23 -9.15 -11.32
C TYR A 117 -0.05 -10.64 -11.07
N LYS A 118 0.84 -11.37 -10.37
CA LYS A 118 0.55 -12.75 -9.96
C LYS A 118 -0.61 -12.80 -8.96
N ILE A 119 -1.49 -13.79 -9.13
CA ILE A 119 -2.69 -14.02 -8.30
C ILE A 119 -2.29 -14.34 -6.84
N TYR A 120 -1.27 -15.16 -6.67
CA TYR A 120 -0.64 -15.46 -5.40
C TYR A 120 0.74 -14.83 -5.42
N LYS A 121 0.88 -13.68 -4.75
CA LYS A 121 2.18 -13.05 -4.49
C LYS A 121 2.38 -12.96 -3.00
N ASP A 122 3.58 -13.32 -2.56
CA ASP A 122 4.00 -13.18 -1.19
C ASP A 122 5.43 -12.64 -1.12
N TYR A 123 5.94 -12.49 0.10
CA TYR A 123 7.29 -11.99 0.35
C TYR A 123 8.38 -12.75 -0.43
N ASN A 124 8.21 -14.06 -0.63
CA ASN A 124 9.23 -14.91 -1.23
C ASN A 124 9.46 -14.58 -2.72
N ASP A 125 8.46 -14.03 -3.42
CA ASP A 125 8.64 -13.57 -4.79
C ASP A 125 9.65 -12.41 -4.87
N TYR A 126 9.73 -11.58 -3.83
CA TYR A 126 10.62 -10.42 -3.79
C TYR A 126 11.93 -10.71 -3.06
N LYS A 127 11.94 -11.61 -2.08
CA LYS A 127 13.14 -11.98 -1.32
C LYS A 127 14.34 -12.35 -2.20
N ASN A 128 14.10 -12.97 -3.36
CA ASN A 128 15.15 -13.33 -4.31
C ASN A 128 15.85 -12.12 -4.97
N TYR A 129 15.27 -10.93 -4.86
CA TYR A 129 15.83 -9.67 -5.36
C TYR A 129 16.55 -8.87 -4.27
N ILE A 130 16.67 -9.38 -3.04
CA ILE A 130 17.31 -8.64 -1.94
C ILE A 130 18.80 -8.37 -2.17
N SER A 131 19.45 -9.05 -3.11
CA SER A 131 20.86 -8.89 -3.43
C SER A 131 21.09 -8.97 -4.94
N PRO A 132 22.03 -8.21 -5.53
CA PRO A 132 22.86 -7.16 -4.90
C PRO A 132 22.05 -5.89 -4.56
N PRO A 133 22.60 -4.93 -3.78
CA PRO A 133 21.87 -3.73 -3.34
C PRO A 133 21.22 -2.94 -4.48
N GLU A 134 21.85 -2.88 -5.65
CA GLU A 134 21.25 -2.24 -6.84
C GLU A 134 19.94 -2.93 -7.24
N THR A 135 19.93 -4.26 -7.27
CA THR A 135 18.73 -5.04 -7.63
C THR A 135 17.65 -4.88 -6.56
N ALA A 136 18.03 -4.87 -5.29
CA ALA A 136 17.12 -4.73 -4.18
C ALA A 136 16.40 -3.38 -4.17
N ALA A 137 17.16 -2.29 -4.30
CA ALA A 137 16.60 -0.95 -4.32
C ALA A 137 15.73 -0.74 -5.57
N ASN A 138 16.15 -1.19 -6.76
CA ASN A 138 15.33 -1.09 -7.97
C ASN A 138 14.04 -1.92 -7.87
N ALA A 139 14.09 -3.10 -7.25
CA ALA A 139 12.88 -3.92 -7.04
C ALA A 139 11.84 -3.17 -6.21
N MET A 140 12.26 -2.47 -5.15
CA MET A 140 11.37 -1.67 -4.33
C MET A 140 10.89 -0.41 -5.01
N VAL A 141 11.75 0.30 -5.75
CA VAL A 141 11.33 1.42 -6.61
C VAL A 141 10.19 1.00 -7.54
N ILE A 142 10.28 -0.17 -8.16
CA ILE A 142 9.24 -0.67 -9.06
C ILE A 142 7.95 -1.00 -8.31
N LEU A 143 8.05 -1.77 -7.22
CA LEU A 143 6.89 -2.21 -6.45
C LEU A 143 6.15 -1.02 -5.79
N ILE A 144 6.90 -0.05 -5.26
CA ILE A 144 6.33 1.16 -4.65
C ILE A 144 5.58 1.98 -5.71
N ASN A 145 6.15 2.16 -6.91
CA ASN A 145 5.46 2.85 -8.01
C ASN A 145 4.15 2.13 -8.42
N GLN A 146 4.16 0.80 -8.49
CA GLN A 146 2.95 0.02 -8.78
C GLN A 146 1.90 0.16 -7.67
N THR A 147 2.34 0.16 -6.41
CA THR A 147 1.49 0.33 -5.24
C THR A 147 0.87 1.73 -5.19
N ASN A 148 1.67 2.78 -5.43
CA ASN A 148 1.23 4.16 -5.50
C ASN A 148 0.15 4.35 -6.57
N ARG A 149 0.33 3.77 -7.77
CA ARG A 149 -0.69 3.82 -8.82
C ARG A 149 -2.02 3.22 -8.37
N LEU A 150 -2.01 2.13 -7.61
CA LEU A 150 -3.23 1.50 -7.08
C LEU A 150 -3.87 2.36 -5.99
N LEU A 151 -3.07 2.99 -5.13
CA LEU A 151 -3.57 3.95 -4.14
C LEU A 151 -4.21 5.16 -4.80
N ASP A 152 -3.57 5.75 -5.82
CA ASP A 152 -4.08 6.90 -6.56
C ASP A 152 -5.41 6.56 -7.26
N GLN A 153 -5.54 5.35 -7.82
CA GLN A 153 -6.80 4.85 -8.37
C GLN A 153 -7.88 4.72 -7.29
N LYS A 154 -7.53 4.23 -6.10
CA LYS A 154 -8.49 4.10 -5.00
C LYS A 154 -8.96 5.45 -4.46
N LEU A 155 -8.05 6.43 -4.35
CA LEU A 155 -8.36 7.79 -3.94
C LEU A 155 -9.36 8.44 -4.90
N ARG A 156 -9.06 8.43 -6.22
CA ARG A 156 -10.00 8.95 -7.24
C ARG A 156 -11.35 8.25 -7.20
N TRP A 157 -11.37 6.93 -7.06
CA TRP A 157 -12.62 6.18 -6.95
C TRP A 157 -13.44 6.60 -5.72
N LEU A 158 -12.81 6.85 -4.56
CA LEU A 158 -13.51 7.30 -3.35
C LEU A 158 -14.11 8.70 -3.54
N GLU A 159 -13.41 9.60 -4.23
CA GLU A 159 -13.91 10.93 -4.56
C GLU A 159 -15.12 10.86 -5.51
N GLU A 160 -15.02 10.07 -6.57
CA GLU A 160 -16.12 9.86 -7.52
C GLU A 160 -17.34 9.20 -6.86
N ASP A 161 -17.12 8.20 -6.00
CA ASP A 161 -18.17 7.52 -5.25
C ASP A 161 -18.90 8.49 -4.30
N PHE A 162 -18.15 9.36 -3.63
CA PHE A 162 -18.74 10.38 -2.76
C PHE A 162 -19.58 11.40 -3.54
N ILE A 163 -19.11 11.85 -4.71
CA ILE A 163 -19.89 12.77 -5.57
C ILE A 163 -21.19 12.12 -6.03
N LYS A 164 -21.18 10.82 -6.38
CA LYS A 164 -22.35 10.09 -6.90
C LYS A 164 -23.34 9.67 -5.82
N ASN A 165 -22.84 9.15 -4.70
CA ASN A 165 -23.65 8.45 -3.70
C ASN A 165 -23.79 9.22 -2.37
N GLY A 166 -23.12 10.36 -2.24
CA GLY A 166 -23.14 11.19 -1.04
C GLY A 166 -22.37 10.59 0.13
N GLY A 167 -22.35 11.33 1.23
CA GLY A 167 -21.60 10.96 2.43
C GLY A 167 -22.35 10.04 3.39
N PHE A 168 -21.61 9.40 4.31
CA PHE A 168 -22.21 8.61 5.39
C PHE A 168 -23.23 9.39 6.22
N ARG A 169 -22.90 10.64 6.61
CA ARG A 169 -23.79 11.51 7.41
C ARG A 169 -25.05 11.91 6.63
N GLU A 170 -24.89 12.26 5.37
CA GLU A 170 -26.00 12.61 4.47
C GLU A 170 -26.97 11.44 4.31
N ASN A 171 -26.44 10.24 4.07
CA ASN A 171 -27.24 9.03 3.92
C ASN A 171 -27.91 8.60 5.23
N LEU A 172 -27.27 8.77 6.38
CA LEU A 172 -27.92 8.57 7.68
C LEU A 172 -29.06 9.56 7.91
N PHE A 173 -28.87 10.83 7.52
CA PHE A 173 -29.90 11.85 7.63
C PHE A 173 -31.12 11.52 6.77
N LYS A 174 -30.92 11.13 5.50
CA LYS A 174 -31.99 10.65 4.61
C LYS A 174 -32.77 9.48 5.23
N LYS A 175 -32.08 8.45 5.72
CA LYS A 175 -32.71 7.29 6.41
C LYS A 175 -33.50 7.69 7.66
N ARG A 176 -33.01 8.66 8.43
CA ARG A 176 -33.71 9.18 9.62
C ARG A 176 -35.01 9.88 9.23
N LEU A 177 -35.02 10.67 8.16
CA LEU A 177 -36.21 11.33 7.65
C LEU A 177 -37.24 10.31 7.14
N GLU A 178 -36.79 9.32 6.37
CA GLU A 178 -37.65 8.22 5.90
C GLU A 178 -38.32 7.45 7.05
N TYR A 179 -37.58 7.18 8.14
CA TYR A 179 -38.13 6.53 9.32
C TYR A 179 -39.21 7.37 10.01
N ARG A 180 -39.01 8.69 10.11
CA ARG A 180 -39.99 9.62 10.70
C ARG A 180 -41.28 9.73 9.88
N ASN A 181 -41.18 9.72 8.55
CA ASN A 181 -42.33 9.83 7.66
C ASN A 181 -43.18 8.54 7.57
N LYS A 182 -42.71 7.43 8.15
CA LYS A 182 -43.45 6.17 8.25
C LYS A 182 -44.19 6.00 9.58
N GLN A 183 -44.02 6.95 10.51
CA GLN A 183 -44.77 7.06 11.76
C GLN A 183 -45.96 8.01 11.56
#